data_AF-A0A5V5KWV5-F1
#
_entry.id   AF-A0A5V5KWV5-F1
#
_cell.length_a   1.000
_cell.length_b   1.000
_cell.length_c   1.000
_cell.angle_alpha   90.00
_cell.angle_beta   90.00
_cell.angle_gamma   90.00
#
_symmetry.space_group_name_H-M   'P 1'
#
loop_
_entity.id
_entity.type
_entity.pdbx_description
1 polymer ?
#
loop_
_entity_poly.entity_id
_entity_poly.type
_entity_poly.pdbx_seq_one_letter_code
_entity_poly.pdbx_strand_id
1 'polypeptide(L)' 'AMSHASEAVAAAAKYRAGSNNQEGVLDIIDSVLNNEPPFNV' A
#
# COMPACT_ATOMS: atom_id res chain seq x y z
N ALA A 1 -3.22 1.12 -3.82
CA ALA A 1 -4.15 2.26 -3.64
C ALA A 1 -4.33 2.50 -2.15
N MET A 2 -4.25 3.78 -1.73
CA MET A 2 -4.56 4.18 -0.35
C MET A 2 -6.03 3.93 -0.02
N SER A 3 -6.34 3.77 1.26
CA SER A 3 -7.68 3.41 1.73
C SER A 3 -8.78 4.42 1.38
N HIS A 4 -8.43 5.70 1.20
CA HIS A 4 -9.35 6.78 0.80
C HIS A 4 -9.28 7.12 -0.70
N ALA A 5 -8.59 6.31 -1.50
CA ALA A 5 -8.53 6.53 -2.94
C ALA A 5 -9.90 6.30 -3.60
N SER A 6 -10.13 6.97 -4.74
CA SER A 6 -11.35 6.75 -5.53
C SER A 6 -11.48 5.29 -5.96
N GLU A 7 -12.72 4.84 -6.17
CA GLU A 7 -13.00 3.44 -6.55
C GLU A 7 -12.27 3.02 -7.82
N ALA A 8 -12.14 3.91 -8.81
CA ALA A 8 -11.40 3.63 -10.04
C ALA A 8 -9.91 3.35 -9.77
N VAL A 9 -9.27 4.13 -8.90
CA VAL A 9 -7.87 3.94 -8.50
C VAL A 9 -7.73 2.66 -7.65
N ALA A 10 -8.72 2.40 -6.80
CA ALA A 10 -8.78 1.21 -6.00
C ALA A 10 -8.90 -0.05 -6.88
N ALA A 11 -9.77 -0.06 -7.89
CA ALA A 11 -9.95 -1.19 -8.78
C ALA A 11 -8.69 -1.54 -9.61
N ALA A 12 -7.92 -0.53 -10.02
CA ALA A 12 -6.71 -0.73 -10.80
C ALA A 12 -5.49 -1.21 -9.99
N ALA A 13 -5.49 -1.05 -8.67
CA ALA A 13 -4.30 -1.30 -7.85
C ALA A 13 -4.15 -2.77 -7.42
N LYS A 14 -2.96 -3.34 -7.63
CA LYS A 14 -2.59 -4.70 -7.19
C LYS A 14 -2.60 -4.86 -5.66
N TYR A 15 -2.25 -3.80 -4.93
CA TYR A 15 -2.15 -3.80 -3.47
C TYR A 15 -2.90 -2.61 -2.86
N ARG A 16 -3.28 -2.76 -1.59
CA ARG A 16 -3.90 -1.70 -0.78
C ARG A 16 -2.88 -1.18 0.24
N ALA A 17 -2.98 0.10 0.54
CA ALA A 17 -2.18 0.79 1.53
C ALA A 17 -3.12 1.54 2.49
N GLY A 18 -2.62 1.87 3.69
CA GLY A 18 -3.34 2.75 4.63
C GLY A 18 -3.63 4.13 4.06
N SER A 19 -4.32 4.99 4.83
CA SER A 19 -4.52 6.39 4.41
C SER A 19 -3.22 7.19 4.57
N ASN A 20 -3.19 8.38 3.97
CA ASN A 20 -2.09 9.33 4.15
C ASN A 20 -1.99 9.85 5.61
N ASN A 21 -3.11 9.92 6.33
CA ASN A 21 -3.15 10.31 7.74
C ASN A 21 -2.66 9.19 8.69
N GLN A 22 -2.35 8.01 8.16
CA GLN A 22 -1.89 6.83 8.88
C GLN A 22 -0.53 6.36 8.36
N GLU A 23 0.18 7.22 7.61
CA GLU A 23 1.48 6.87 7.05
C GLU A 23 1.46 5.63 6.16
N GLY A 24 0.32 5.29 5.55
CA GLY A 24 0.14 4.00 4.87
C GLY A 24 1.07 3.75 3.68
N VAL A 25 1.77 4.78 3.18
CA VAL A 25 2.85 4.62 2.18
C VAL A 25 4.17 4.23 2.83
N LEU A 26 4.47 4.74 4.03
CA LEU A 26 5.67 4.38 4.79
C LEU A 26 5.63 2.90 5.17
N ASP A 27 4.47 2.37 5.57
CA ASP A 27 4.29 0.93 5.83
C ASP A 27 4.67 0.07 4.62
N ILE A 28 4.29 0.49 3.40
CA ILE A 28 4.63 -0.22 2.17
C ILE A 28 6.14 -0.15 1.91
N ILE A 29 6.76 1.01 2.14
CA ILE A 29 8.21 1.18 1.98
C ILE A 29 8.94 0.25 2.96
N ASP A 30 8.51 0.18 4.21
CA ASP A 30 9.10 -0.70 5.22
C ASP A 30 8.95 -2.18 4.85
N SER A 31 7.77 -2.62 4.41
CA SER A 31 7.57 -4.01 3.97
C SER A 31 8.44 -4.37 2.75
N VAL A 32 8.74 -3.42 1.85
CA VAL A 32 9.69 -3.64 0.75
C VAL A 32 11.12 -3.77 1.27
N LEU A 33 11.54 -2.87 2.16
CA LEU A 33 12.90 -2.88 2.73
C LEU A 33 13.17 -4.14 3.56
N ASN A 34 12.14 -4.65 4.25
CA ASN A 34 12.24 -5.84 5.10
C ASN A 34 11.95 -7.15 4.37
N ASN A 35 11.65 -7.12 3.06
CA ASN A 35 11.20 -8.28 2.29
C ASN A 35 10.04 -9.01 2.98
N GLU A 36 9.03 -8.27 3.40
CA GLU A 36 7.80 -8.82 3.94
C GLU A 36 6.81 -9.15 2.81
N PRO A 37 5.91 -10.13 2.98
CA PRO A 37 4.82 -10.34 2.02
C PRO A 37 4.04 -9.05 1.75
N PRO A 38 3.66 -8.75 0.49
CA PRO A 38 3.80 -9.55 -0.74
C PRO A 38 5.10 -9.29 -1.53
N PHE A 39 6.11 -8.68 -0.91
CA PHE A 39 7.37 -8.28 -1.56
C PHE A 39 8.52 -9.27 -1.31
N ASN A 40 8.26 -10.36 -0.60
CA ASN A 40 9.19 -11.45 -0.40
C ASN A 40 9.21 -12.38 -1.64
N VAL A 41 10.19 -12.19 -2.51
CA VAL A 41 10.46 -13.08 -3.67
C VAL A 41 11.55 -14.09 -3.37
#